data_AF-A0A3D8SVL0-F1
#
_entry.id   AF-A0A3D8SVL0-F1
#
_cell.length_a   1.000
_cell.length_b   1.000
_cell.length_c   1.000
_cell.angle_alpha   90.00
_cell.angle_beta   90.00
_cell.angle_gamma   90.00
#
_symmetry.space_group_name_H-M   'P 1'
#
loop_
_entity.id
_entity.type
_entity.pdbx_description
1 polymer ?
#
loop_
_entity_poly.entity_id
_entity_poly.type
_entity_poly.pdbx_seq_one_letter_code
_entity_poly.pdbx_strand_id
1 'polypeptide(L)'
;MPPSNAPEGDKRGNPVIHYHERRSSCATGIWILSILVLGLAAAVVAKAPASPLRSSAIYNVAVASLQVFLSFFAGSKPVSPTDARPSKLGTITLVVSTLAWGAAFPIMFIFASDDGRYAVMDSKKRAPVVELGLVVVDGLQNITMACGAFGAAVFLCILFQWYYTIRLYRGQFAREHIEVAYNVK
;
A
#
# COMPACT_ATOMS: atom_id res chain seq x y z
N MET A 1 29.59 -39.03 14.10
CA MET A 1 29.06 -37.65 14.15
C MET A 1 27.71 -37.69 14.82
N PRO A 2 27.54 -37.18 16.05
CA PRO A 2 26.21 -36.98 16.60
C PRO A 2 25.52 -35.83 15.86
N PRO A 3 24.19 -35.87 15.68
CA PRO A 3 23.46 -34.75 15.12
C PRO A 3 23.60 -33.53 16.05
N SER A 4 23.97 -32.40 15.44
CA SER A 4 23.97 -31.09 16.09
C SER A 4 22.52 -30.72 16.42
N ASN A 5 22.10 -31.03 17.64
CA ASN A 5 20.87 -30.50 18.22
C ASN A 5 21.06 -29.00 18.45
N ALA A 6 20.86 -28.21 17.38
CA ALA A 6 20.58 -26.79 17.56
C ALA A 6 19.34 -26.70 18.46
N PRO A 7 19.36 -25.91 19.55
CA PRO A 7 18.18 -25.75 20.37
C PRO A 7 17.07 -25.23 19.45
N GLU A 8 15.94 -25.92 19.41
CA GLU A 8 14.70 -25.39 18.86
C GLU A 8 14.30 -24.20 19.73
N GLY A 9 14.97 -23.06 19.53
CA GLY A 9 14.67 -21.82 20.21
C GLY A 9 13.21 -21.52 19.97
N ASP A 10 12.46 -21.42 21.07
CA ASP A 10 11.01 -21.37 21.07
C ASP A 10 10.51 -20.33 20.06
N LYS A 11 9.99 -20.81 18.92
CA LYS A 11 9.44 -19.96 17.87
C LYS A 11 8.26 -19.15 18.42
N ARG A 12 7.58 -19.68 19.45
CA ARG A 12 6.45 -19.02 20.11
C ARG A 12 7.00 -17.96 21.07
N GLY A 13 6.81 -16.70 20.69
CA GLY A 13 7.20 -15.55 21.53
C GLY A 13 8.49 -14.86 21.12
N ASN A 14 9.16 -15.29 20.04
CA ASN A 14 10.31 -14.56 19.52
C ASN A 14 9.87 -13.18 18.98
N PRO A 15 10.33 -12.07 19.57
CA PRO A 15 9.90 -10.73 19.18
C PRO A 15 10.39 -10.33 17.78
N VAL A 16 11.53 -10.86 17.32
CA VAL A 16 12.09 -10.57 16.00
C VAL A 16 11.22 -11.20 14.90
N ILE A 17 10.82 -12.47 15.10
CA ILE A 17 9.88 -13.15 14.18
C ILE A 17 8.56 -12.38 14.14
N HIS A 18 8.00 -12.04 15.31
CA HIS A 18 6.74 -11.31 15.39
C HIS A 18 6.76 -10.00 14.58
N TYR A 19 7.82 -9.20 14.70
CA TYR A 19 7.93 -7.94 13.96
C TYR A 19 8.10 -8.12 12.46
N HIS A 20 8.88 -9.12 12.02
CA HIS A 20 9.03 -9.42 10.60
C HIS A 20 7.75 -9.99 9.98
N GLU A 21 7.03 -10.87 10.68
CA GLU A 21 5.74 -11.41 10.23
C GLU A 21 4.66 -10.34 10.11
N ARG A 22 4.56 -9.45 11.11
CA ARG A 22 3.61 -8.32 11.07
C ARG A 22 3.94 -7.35 9.94
N ARG A 23 5.23 -7.03 9.75
CA ARG A 23 5.71 -6.24 8.61
C ARG A 23 5.34 -6.91 7.28
N SER A 24 5.53 -8.22 7.15
CA SER A 24 5.20 -8.98 5.93
C SER A 24 3.70 -9.01 5.68
N SER A 25 2.88 -9.15 6.73
CA SER A 25 1.43 -9.12 6.63
C SER A 25 0.92 -7.76 6.12
N CYS A 26 1.53 -6.66 6.59
CA CYS A 26 1.25 -5.32 6.05
C CYS A 26 1.65 -5.21 4.56
N ALA A 27 2.79 -5.80 4.16
CA ALA A 27 3.20 -5.82 2.75
C ALA A 27 2.20 -6.57 1.86
N THR A 28 1.66 -7.71 2.33
CA THR A 28 0.58 -8.43 1.62
C THR A 28 -0.69 -7.58 1.52
N GLY A 29 -1.07 -6.89 2.60
CA GLY A 29 -2.20 -5.96 2.59
C GLY A 29 -2.02 -4.83 1.58
N ILE A 30 -0.84 -4.21 1.55
CA ILE A 30 -0.46 -3.18 0.56
C ILE A 30 -0.58 -3.72 -0.85
N TRP A 31 -0.11 -4.95 -1.11
CA TRP A 31 -0.18 -5.57 -2.43
C TRP A 31 -1.61 -5.75 -2.91
N ILE A 32 -2.50 -6.33 -2.07
CA ILE A 32 -3.93 -6.51 -2.39
C ILE A 32 -4.61 -5.17 -2.66
N LEU A 33 -4.42 -4.20 -1.75
CA LEU A 33 -5.03 -2.89 -1.87
C LEU A 33 -4.52 -2.13 -3.10
N SER A 34 -3.25 -2.30 -3.47
CA SER A 34 -2.67 -1.69 -4.67
C SER A 34 -3.32 -2.23 -5.95
N ILE A 35 -3.64 -3.53 -6.01
CA ILE A 35 -4.37 -4.10 -7.15
C ILE A 35 -5.78 -3.50 -7.26
N LEU A 36 -6.46 -3.28 -6.13
CA LEU A 36 -7.77 -2.62 -6.12
C LEU A 36 -7.67 -1.18 -6.62
N VAL A 37 -6.69 -0.41 -6.13
CA VAL A 37 -6.44 0.96 -6.61
C VAL A 37 -6.10 0.96 -8.10
N LEU A 38 -5.30 0.01 -8.57
CA LEU A 38 -4.96 -0.13 -9.99
C LEU A 38 -6.22 -0.29 -10.85
N GLY A 39 -7.12 -1.19 -10.46
CA GLY A 39 -8.38 -1.43 -11.18
C GLY A 39 -9.31 -0.21 -11.16
N LEU A 40 -9.46 0.43 -10.00
CA LEU A 40 -10.31 1.62 -9.85
C LEU A 40 -9.74 2.81 -10.62
N ALA A 41 -8.43 3.07 -10.51
CA ALA A 41 -7.78 4.14 -11.25
C ALA A 41 -7.87 3.92 -12.76
N ALA A 42 -7.68 2.68 -13.25
CA ALA A 42 -7.89 2.36 -14.66
C ALA A 42 -9.34 2.61 -15.11
N ALA A 43 -10.32 2.30 -14.25
CA ALA A 43 -11.72 2.60 -14.52
C ALA A 43 -12.00 4.12 -14.59
N VAL A 44 -11.36 4.93 -13.72
CA VAL A 44 -11.42 6.39 -13.82
C VAL A 44 -10.78 6.87 -15.14
N VAL A 45 -9.61 6.36 -15.52
CA VAL A 45 -8.95 6.74 -16.79
C VAL A 45 -9.83 6.42 -18.00
N ALA A 46 -10.55 5.29 -17.98
CA ALA A 46 -11.42 4.88 -19.07
C ALA A 46 -12.71 5.74 -19.18
N LYS A 47 -13.19 6.29 -18.06
CA LYS A 47 -14.48 7.01 -17.99
C LYS A 47 -14.32 8.53 -17.93
N ALA A 48 -13.22 9.04 -17.38
CA ALA A 48 -12.99 10.46 -17.24
C ALA A 48 -12.61 11.08 -18.60
N PRO A 49 -13.18 12.25 -18.94
CA PRO A 49 -12.71 13.03 -20.09
C PRO A 49 -11.26 13.51 -19.86
N ALA A 50 -10.69 14.21 -20.83
CA ALA A 50 -9.38 14.86 -20.64
C ALA A 50 -9.51 16.00 -19.60
N SER A 51 -9.42 15.65 -18.32
CA SER A 51 -9.46 16.55 -17.16
C SER A 51 -8.30 16.24 -16.20
N PRO A 52 -8.00 17.15 -15.24
CA PRO A 52 -7.00 16.90 -14.21
C PRO A 52 -7.24 15.59 -13.43
N LEU A 53 -8.50 15.19 -13.26
CA LEU A 53 -8.88 13.91 -12.66
C LEU A 53 -8.38 12.69 -13.46
N ARG A 54 -8.33 12.77 -14.78
CA ARG A 54 -7.76 11.69 -15.60
C ARG A 54 -6.25 11.61 -15.39
N SER A 55 -5.57 12.74 -15.29
CA SER A 55 -4.13 12.79 -15.01
C SER A 55 -3.80 12.22 -13.62
N SER A 56 -4.59 12.53 -12.59
CA SER A 56 -4.42 11.95 -11.25
C SER A 56 -4.66 10.45 -11.24
N ALA A 57 -5.65 9.97 -12.00
CA ALA A 57 -5.92 8.55 -12.15
C ALA A 57 -4.77 7.83 -12.88
N ILE A 58 -4.18 8.41 -13.93
CA ILE A 58 -2.99 7.87 -14.60
C ILE A 58 -1.82 7.77 -13.63
N TYR A 59 -1.58 8.80 -12.81
CA TYR A 59 -0.56 8.75 -11.77
C TYR A 59 -0.80 7.61 -10.78
N ASN A 60 -2.05 7.43 -10.33
CA ASN A 60 -2.41 6.33 -9.43
C ASN A 60 -2.23 4.96 -10.09
N VAL A 61 -2.53 4.81 -11.38
CA VAL A 61 -2.21 3.58 -12.14
C VAL A 61 -0.71 3.29 -12.09
N ALA A 62 0.13 4.30 -12.39
CA ALA A 62 1.59 4.12 -12.38
C ALA A 62 2.13 3.76 -10.98
N VAL A 63 1.65 4.43 -9.93
CA VAL A 63 2.05 4.16 -8.55
C VAL A 63 1.59 2.76 -8.11
N ALA A 64 0.35 2.38 -8.42
CA ALA A 64 -0.18 1.07 -8.07
C ALA A 64 0.55 -0.06 -8.83
N SER A 65 0.84 0.11 -10.12
CA SER A 65 1.67 -0.83 -10.89
C SER A 65 3.06 -0.95 -10.29
N LEU A 66 3.73 0.16 -9.97
CA LEU A 66 5.04 0.14 -9.32
C LEU A 66 4.98 -0.61 -7.98
N GLN A 67 3.94 -0.38 -7.18
CA GLN A 67 3.79 -1.03 -5.87
C GLN A 67 3.64 -2.56 -5.97
N VAL A 68 2.97 -3.05 -7.01
CA VAL A 68 2.88 -4.50 -7.30
C VAL A 68 4.28 -5.08 -7.48
N PHE A 69 5.17 -4.40 -8.23
CA PHE A 69 6.56 -4.84 -8.40
C PHE A 69 7.40 -4.68 -7.12
N LEU A 70 7.26 -3.56 -6.40
CA LEU A 70 8.05 -3.29 -5.18
C LEU A 70 7.77 -4.28 -4.05
N SER A 71 6.56 -4.85 -4.01
CA SER A 71 6.15 -5.81 -2.99
C SER A 71 6.98 -7.10 -3.00
N PHE A 72 7.55 -7.50 -4.14
CA PHE A 72 8.44 -8.67 -4.24
C PHE A 72 9.78 -8.48 -3.53
N PHE A 73 10.20 -7.24 -3.32
CA PHE A 73 11.46 -6.93 -2.64
C PHE A 73 11.28 -6.73 -1.13
N ALA A 74 10.05 -6.85 -0.61
CA ALA A 74 9.77 -6.78 0.81
C ALA A 74 10.24 -8.08 1.49
N GLY A 75 11.50 -8.10 1.93
CA GLY A 75 12.06 -9.22 2.68
C GLY A 75 11.31 -9.44 4.00
N SER A 76 11.03 -10.70 4.31
CA SER A 76 10.35 -11.16 5.53
C SER A 76 11.31 -11.67 6.62
N LYS A 77 12.62 -11.52 6.41
CA LYS A 77 13.65 -12.08 7.29
C LYS A 77 14.72 -11.04 7.66
N PRO A 78 15.44 -11.24 8.78
CA PRO A 78 16.64 -10.49 9.10
C PRO A 78 17.69 -10.56 7.99
N VAL A 79 18.54 -9.54 7.88
CA VAL A 79 19.62 -9.49 6.88
C VAL A 79 20.76 -10.47 7.19
N SER A 80 20.97 -10.81 8.47
CA SER A 80 22.02 -11.72 8.90
C SER A 80 21.64 -12.38 10.24
N PRO A 81 22.27 -13.50 10.61
CA PRO A 81 22.02 -14.15 11.92
C PRO A 81 22.43 -13.30 13.13
N THR A 82 23.14 -12.19 12.90
CA THR A 82 23.59 -11.26 13.95
C THR A 82 22.90 -9.90 13.89
N ASP A 83 22.13 -9.62 12.85
CA ASP A 83 21.48 -8.33 12.62
C ASP A 83 19.99 -8.52 12.34
N ALA A 84 19.15 -8.09 13.29
CA ALA A 84 17.69 -8.17 13.22
C ALA A 84 17.08 -7.29 12.12
N ARG A 85 17.85 -6.37 11.54
CA ARG A 85 17.35 -5.39 10.58
C ARG A 85 16.78 -6.06 9.33
N PRO A 86 15.75 -5.45 8.73
CA PRO A 86 15.28 -5.83 7.41
C PRO A 86 16.35 -5.59 6.34
N SER A 87 16.18 -6.22 5.18
CA SER A 87 17.05 -5.97 4.05
C SER A 87 17.09 -4.48 3.66
N LYS A 88 18.26 -4.00 3.24
CA LYS A 88 18.44 -2.61 2.76
C LYS A 88 17.49 -2.33 1.59
N LEU A 89 17.39 -3.28 0.66
CA LEU A 89 16.49 -3.19 -0.49
C LEU A 89 15.02 -3.05 -0.05
N GLY A 90 14.57 -3.86 0.93
CA GLY A 90 13.22 -3.77 1.47
C GLY A 90 12.94 -2.51 2.29
N THR A 91 13.99 -1.80 2.73
CA THR A 91 13.86 -0.48 3.37
C THR A 91 13.78 0.62 2.30
N ILE A 92 14.58 0.53 1.24
CA ILE A 92 14.53 1.45 0.09
C ILE A 92 13.16 1.39 -0.57
N THR A 93 12.62 0.19 -0.81
CA THR A 93 11.27 0.05 -1.40
C THR A 93 10.21 0.69 -0.52
N LEU A 94 10.31 0.55 0.80
CA LEU A 94 9.39 1.18 1.75
C LEU A 94 9.44 2.72 1.68
N VAL A 95 10.64 3.32 1.54
CA VAL A 95 10.80 4.78 1.34
C VAL A 95 10.12 5.21 0.05
N VAL A 96 10.39 4.53 -1.07
CA VAL A 96 9.80 4.84 -2.38
C VAL A 96 8.28 4.73 -2.31
N SER A 97 7.75 3.64 -1.73
CA SER A 97 6.32 3.45 -1.52
C SER A 97 5.70 4.58 -0.69
N THR A 98 6.39 5.05 0.35
CA THR A 98 5.90 6.13 1.22
C THR A 98 5.75 7.43 0.44
N LEU A 99 6.77 7.80 -0.33
CA LEU A 99 6.74 9.02 -1.14
C LEU A 99 5.67 8.95 -2.24
N ALA A 100 5.57 7.82 -2.93
CA ALA A 100 4.61 7.62 -4.00
C ALA A 100 3.16 7.65 -3.50
N TRP A 101 2.85 6.87 -2.45
CA TRP A 101 1.49 6.84 -1.90
C TRP A 101 1.13 8.12 -1.13
N GLY A 102 2.10 8.77 -0.50
CA GLY A 102 1.89 10.07 0.15
C GLY A 102 1.40 11.16 -0.82
N ALA A 103 1.73 11.05 -2.11
CA ALA A 103 1.20 11.93 -3.15
C ALA A 103 -0.02 11.35 -3.88
N ALA A 104 -0.10 10.02 -4.08
CA ALA A 104 -1.11 9.42 -4.96
C ALA A 104 -2.54 9.59 -4.44
N PHE A 105 -2.80 9.30 -3.16
CA PHE A 105 -4.16 9.35 -2.64
C PHE A 105 -4.71 10.78 -2.45
N PRO A 106 -3.94 11.78 -1.95
CA PRO A 106 -4.48 13.15 -1.77
C PRO A 106 -4.84 13.79 -3.11
N ILE A 107 -4.02 13.55 -4.14
CA ILE A 107 -4.24 14.08 -5.49
C ILE A 107 -5.59 13.62 -6.04
N MET A 108 -6.03 12.38 -5.75
CA MET A 108 -7.36 11.91 -6.15
C MET A 108 -8.49 12.71 -5.47
N PHE A 109 -8.37 13.03 -4.19
CA PHE A 109 -9.38 13.80 -3.47
C PHE A 109 -9.43 15.28 -3.90
N ILE A 110 -8.28 15.88 -4.17
CA ILE A 110 -8.17 17.26 -4.65
C ILE A 110 -8.90 17.40 -5.99
N PHE A 111 -8.55 16.57 -6.97
CA PHE A 111 -9.14 16.68 -8.31
C PHE A 111 -10.54 16.09 -8.43
N ALA A 112 -10.98 15.27 -7.47
CA ALA A 112 -12.40 14.91 -7.34
C ALA A 112 -13.27 16.11 -6.95
N SER A 113 -12.72 17.07 -6.19
CA SER A 113 -13.45 18.23 -5.69
C SER A 113 -13.47 19.39 -6.71
N ASP A 114 -12.47 19.47 -7.58
CA ASP A 114 -12.24 20.57 -8.53
C ASP A 114 -12.85 20.35 -9.93
N ASP A 115 -13.27 19.12 -10.26
CA ASP A 115 -13.96 18.88 -11.54
C ASP A 115 -15.35 19.56 -11.46
N GLY A 116 -15.46 20.80 -11.97
CA GLY A 116 -16.64 21.67 -11.90
C GLY A 116 -17.95 21.12 -12.50
N ARG A 117 -17.97 19.85 -12.96
CA ARG A 117 -19.18 19.08 -13.24
C ARG A 117 -19.84 18.50 -11.98
N TYR A 118 -19.13 18.49 -10.84
CA TYR A 118 -19.65 18.11 -9.53
C TYR A 118 -20.25 19.30 -8.76
N ALA A 119 -20.18 20.51 -9.32
CA ALA A 119 -20.80 21.70 -8.74
C ALA A 119 -22.33 21.66 -8.91
N VAL A 120 -22.99 21.15 -7.87
CA VAL A 120 -24.41 21.33 -7.53
C VAL A 120 -25.39 21.08 -8.69
N MET A 121 -25.84 19.83 -8.74
CA MET A 121 -27.02 19.36 -9.46
C MET A 121 -28.24 20.24 -9.10
N ASP A 122 -28.50 21.29 -9.87
CA ASP A 122 -29.75 22.03 -9.79
C ASP A 122 -30.87 21.14 -10.37
N SER A 123 -31.55 20.44 -9.48
CA SER A 123 -32.57 19.40 -9.74
C SER A 123 -33.78 19.83 -10.59
N LYS A 124 -33.84 21.07 -11.08
CA LYS A 124 -35.03 21.66 -11.70
C LYS A 124 -35.12 21.63 -13.24
N LYS A 125 -34.12 21.12 -13.96
CA LYS A 125 -34.18 21.01 -15.44
C LYS A 125 -33.84 19.60 -15.92
N ARG A 126 -34.81 18.69 -15.80
CA ARG A 126 -34.70 17.28 -16.26
C ARG A 126 -35.06 17.17 -17.74
N ALA A 127 -34.07 16.85 -18.58
CA ALA A 127 -34.25 16.28 -19.91
C ALA A 127 -33.69 14.84 -19.93
N PRO A 128 -34.28 13.90 -20.67
CA PRO A 128 -33.96 12.46 -20.57
C PRO A 128 -32.52 12.09 -20.99
N VAL A 129 -31.83 12.93 -21.77
CA VAL A 129 -30.40 12.73 -22.13
C VAL A 129 -29.46 13.06 -20.95
N VAL A 130 -29.92 13.90 -20.01
CA VAL A 130 -29.15 14.27 -18.80
C VAL A 130 -29.13 13.12 -17.79
N GLU A 131 -30.14 12.26 -17.77
CA GLU A 131 -30.27 11.16 -16.82
C GLU A 131 -29.18 10.09 -17.00
N LEU A 132 -28.81 9.77 -18.25
CA LEU A 132 -27.69 8.86 -18.54
C LEU A 132 -26.34 9.48 -18.15
N GLY A 133 -26.18 10.79 -18.36
CA GLY A 133 -24.99 11.55 -17.94
C GLY A 133 -24.83 11.59 -16.42
N LEU A 134 -25.93 11.74 -15.68
CA LEU A 134 -25.94 11.77 -14.21
C LEU A 134 -25.56 10.42 -13.59
N VAL A 135 -26.08 9.30 -14.10
CA VAL A 135 -25.69 7.96 -13.64
C VAL A 135 -24.20 7.68 -13.84
N VAL A 136 -23.64 8.16 -14.96
CA VAL A 136 -22.20 8.02 -15.26
C VAL A 136 -21.34 8.92 -14.36
N VAL A 137 -21.80 10.14 -14.07
CA VAL A 137 -21.10 11.10 -13.20
C VAL A 137 -21.10 10.64 -11.73
N ASP A 138 -22.23 10.18 -11.20
CA ASP A 138 -22.34 9.59 -9.85
C ASP A 138 -21.47 8.33 -9.74
N GLY A 139 -21.47 7.48 -10.78
CA GLY A 139 -20.60 6.31 -10.86
C GLY A 139 -19.12 6.68 -10.86
N LEU A 140 -18.72 7.73 -11.57
CA LEU A 140 -17.33 8.20 -11.63
C LEU A 140 -16.88 8.80 -10.29
N GLN A 141 -17.75 9.54 -9.60
CA GLN A 141 -17.46 10.10 -8.29
C GLN A 141 -17.24 8.98 -7.26
N ASN A 142 -18.12 7.98 -7.23
CA ASN A 142 -18.00 6.85 -6.32
C ASN A 142 -16.72 6.05 -6.55
N ILE A 143 -16.36 5.79 -7.82
CA ILE A 143 -15.10 5.11 -8.17
C ILE A 143 -13.90 5.94 -7.75
N THR A 144 -13.94 7.26 -7.95
CA THR A 144 -12.85 8.18 -7.60
C THR A 144 -12.65 8.25 -6.08
N MET A 145 -13.72 8.40 -5.32
CA MET A 145 -13.70 8.40 -3.85
C MET A 145 -13.21 7.05 -3.30
N ALA A 146 -13.67 5.94 -3.86
CA ALA A 146 -13.20 4.61 -3.49
C ALA A 146 -11.70 4.46 -3.79
N CYS A 147 -11.23 4.91 -4.96
CA CYS A 147 -9.81 4.87 -5.33
C CYS A 147 -8.94 5.64 -4.33
N GLY A 148 -9.34 6.86 -3.97
CA GLY A 148 -8.66 7.66 -2.95
C GLY A 148 -8.68 6.99 -1.57
N ALA A 149 -9.81 6.42 -1.14
CA ALA A 149 -9.94 5.75 0.15
C ALA A 149 -9.06 4.49 0.25
N PHE A 150 -9.03 3.65 -0.79
CA PHE A 150 -8.13 2.51 -0.84
C PHE A 150 -6.66 2.95 -0.88
N GLY A 151 -6.34 4.03 -1.60
CA GLY A 151 -4.98 4.60 -1.57
C GLY A 151 -4.57 5.12 -0.19
N ALA A 152 -5.48 5.73 0.56
CA ALA A 152 -5.24 6.12 1.94
C ALA A 152 -5.04 4.89 2.85
N ALA A 153 -5.80 3.81 2.65
CA ALA A 153 -5.61 2.55 3.37
C ALA A 153 -4.23 1.93 3.07
N VAL A 154 -3.76 1.97 1.81
CA VAL A 154 -2.38 1.56 1.46
C VAL A 154 -1.36 2.38 2.26
N PHE A 155 -1.52 3.71 2.27
CA PHE A 155 -0.62 4.60 2.99
C PHE A 155 -0.60 4.31 4.50
N LEU A 156 -1.74 4.04 5.13
CA LEU A 156 -1.81 3.62 6.54
C LEU A 156 -1.05 2.32 6.77
N CYS A 157 -1.21 1.31 5.90
CA CYS A 157 -0.44 0.06 6.00
C CYS A 157 1.07 0.31 5.87
N ILE A 158 1.51 1.25 5.02
CA ILE A 158 2.92 1.66 4.91
C ILE A 158 3.42 2.28 6.22
N LEU A 159 2.63 3.13 6.88
CA LEU A 159 2.98 3.70 8.18
C LEU A 159 3.09 2.62 9.27
N PHE A 160 2.17 1.65 9.29
CA PHE A 160 2.29 0.49 10.18
C PHE A 160 3.54 -0.33 9.89
N GLN A 161 3.89 -0.51 8.62
CA GLN A 161 5.12 -1.20 8.22
C GLN A 161 6.37 -0.44 8.68
N TRP A 162 6.35 0.91 8.65
CA TRP A 162 7.39 1.76 9.22
C TRP A 162 7.53 1.59 10.74
N TYR A 163 6.42 1.50 11.48
CA TYR A 163 6.46 1.26 12.92
C TYR A 163 7.27 -0.01 13.26
N TYR A 164 6.96 -1.13 12.60
CA TYR A 164 7.70 -2.39 12.80
C TYR A 164 9.16 -2.30 12.31
N THR A 165 9.40 -1.59 11.21
CA THR A 165 10.76 -1.31 10.73
C THR A 165 11.58 -0.59 11.80
N ILE A 166 11.06 0.50 12.37
CA ILE A 166 11.74 1.30 13.39
C ILE A 166 11.99 0.47 14.65
N ARG A 167 11.03 -0.38 15.06
CA ARG A 167 11.22 -1.32 16.18
C ARG A 167 12.36 -2.30 15.92
N LEU A 168 12.52 -2.80 14.70
CA LEU A 168 13.65 -3.66 14.32
C LEU A 168 15.00 -2.91 14.29
N TYR A 169 15.01 -1.63 13.93
CA TYR A 169 16.24 -0.82 13.91
C TYR A 169 16.69 -0.35 15.31
N ARG A 170 15.74 -0.03 16.20
CA ARG A 170 16.01 0.51 17.55
C ARG A 170 15.97 -0.56 18.64
N GLY A 171 15.40 -1.72 18.36
CA GLY A 171 15.27 -2.82 19.31
C GLY A 171 16.61 -3.47 19.62
N GLN A 172 16.85 -3.74 20.90
CA GLN A 172 17.93 -4.61 21.35
C GLN A 172 17.35 -6.02 21.51
N PHE A 173 17.79 -6.94 20.65
CA PHE A 173 17.33 -8.33 20.66
C PHE A 173 18.47 -9.25 21.07
N ALA A 174 18.16 -10.31 21.81
CA ALA A 174 19.14 -11.36 22.10
C ALA A 174 19.56 -12.03 20.78
N ARG A 175 20.86 -12.36 20.66
CA ARG A 175 21.44 -12.96 19.46
C ARG A 175 20.72 -14.25 19.05
N GLU A 176 20.34 -15.06 20.02
CA GLU A 176 19.58 -16.30 19.83
C GLU A 176 18.24 -16.04 19.11
N HIS A 177 17.54 -14.97 19.46
CA HIS A 177 16.28 -14.61 18.80
C HIS A 177 16.48 -14.19 17.34
N ILE A 178 17.59 -13.52 17.03
CA ILE A 178 17.92 -13.10 15.66
C ILE A 178 18.28 -14.30 14.80
N GLU A 179 19.11 -15.20 15.34
CA GLU A 179 19.55 -16.40 14.65
C GLU A 179 18.37 -17.34 14.36
N VAL A 180 17.49 -17.56 15.35
CA VAL A 180 16.26 -18.32 15.16
C VAL A 180 15.40 -17.67 14.07
N ALA A 181 15.22 -16.34 14.10
CA ALA A 181 14.42 -15.62 13.10
C ALA A 181 15.01 -15.68 11.68
N TYR A 182 16.34 -15.67 11.55
CA TYR A 182 17.04 -15.79 10.27
C TYR A 182 16.88 -17.20 9.65
N ASN A 183 16.91 -18.23 10.51
CA ASN A 183 16.84 -19.62 10.10
C ASN A 183 15.40 -20.16 9.94
N VAL A 184 14.36 -19.39 10.27
CA VAL A 184 12.98 -19.77 9.97
C VAL A 184 12.86 -19.96 8.46
N LYS A 185 12.46 -21.16 8.02
CA LYS A 185 12.21 -21.46 6.61
C LYS A 185 10.92 -20.81 6.14
#